data_AF-D8SQ41-F1
#
_entry.id   AF-D8SQ41-F1
#
_cell.length_a   1.000
_cell.length_b   1.000
_cell.length_c   1.000
_cell.angle_alpha   90.00
_cell.angle_beta   90.00
_cell.angle_gamma   90.00
#
_symmetry.space_group_name_H-M   'P 1'
#
loop_
_entity.id
_entity.type
_entity.pdbx_description
1 polymer ?
#
loop_
_entity_poly.entity_id
_entity_poly.type
_entity_poly.pdbx_seq_one_letter_code
_entity_poly.pdbx_strand_id
1 'polypeptide(L)'
;ELYDPLIDDRDEKWATAQRQGRKSDAILSCPACFTTLCLDCQRHEIYVTQYRAMFVRNCRVCEDEFVEESRGDRRKSQRKRKREPLSSIATPAAGAGAAAPTLRRVRCAVCSVEVGAIDSDEVYHFFTALPSYS
;
A
#
# COMPACT_ATOMS: atom_id res chain seq x y z
N GLU A 1 -33.71 7.23 28.45
CA GLU A 1 -32.88 6.04 28.15
C GLU A 1 -31.83 6.43 27.12
N LEU A 2 -30.59 5.98 27.26
CA LEU A 2 -29.43 6.44 26.46
C LEU A 2 -29.03 5.41 25.35
N TYR A 3 -29.80 4.32 25.21
CA TYR A 3 -29.53 3.27 24.23
C TYR A 3 -30.72 3.13 23.27
N ASP A 4 -30.48 3.43 22.00
CA ASP A 4 -31.43 3.19 20.91
C ASP A 4 -30.94 1.96 20.13
N PRO A 5 -31.65 0.82 20.23
CA PRO A 5 -31.24 -0.43 19.61
C PRO A 5 -31.24 -0.39 18.07
N LEU A 6 -31.77 0.67 17.45
CA LEU A 6 -31.80 0.86 16.00
C LEU A 6 -30.64 1.72 15.47
N ILE A 7 -29.74 2.21 16.34
CA ILE A 7 -28.53 2.93 15.91
C ILE A 7 -27.63 2.01 15.09
N ASP A 8 -27.36 0.80 15.59
CA ASP A 8 -26.49 -0.16 14.90
C ASP A 8 -27.02 -0.51 13.50
N ASP A 9 -28.33 -0.75 13.38
CA ASP A 9 -28.99 -1.04 12.09
C ASP A 9 -28.89 0.13 11.09
N ARG A 10 -28.92 1.37 11.58
CA ARG A 10 -28.78 2.57 10.73
C ARG A 10 -27.33 2.75 10.30
N ASP A 11 -26.39 2.54 11.21
CA ASP A 11 -24.96 2.66 10.95
C ASP A 11 -24.48 1.60 9.95
N GLU A 12 -24.96 0.36 10.08
CA GLU A 12 -24.67 -0.72 9.12
C GLU A 12 -25.17 -0.39 7.72
N LYS A 13 -26.40 0.12 7.60
CA LYS A 13 -26.97 0.56 6.31
C LYS A 13 -26.20 1.72 5.72
N TRP A 14 -25.79 2.70 6.53
CA TRP A 14 -24.98 3.83 6.08
C TRP A 14 -23.61 3.37 5.59
N ALA A 15 -22.94 2.48 6.32
CA ALA A 15 -21.63 1.93 5.94
C ALA A 15 -21.72 1.15 4.63
N THR A 16 -22.77 0.33 4.47
CA THR A 16 -23.03 -0.45 3.24
C THR A 16 -23.30 0.47 2.05
N ALA A 17 -24.08 1.53 2.25
CA ALA A 17 -24.33 2.54 1.22
C ALA A 17 -23.04 3.26 0.79
N GLN A 18 -22.16 3.56 1.74
CA GLN A 18 -20.86 4.19 1.46
C GLN A 18 -19.95 3.30 0.60
N ARG A 19 -20.08 1.97 0.72
CA ARG A 19 -19.38 0.99 -0.15
C ARG A 19 -20.06 0.76 -1.49
N GLN A 20 -21.24 1.34 -1.74
CA GLN A 20 -22.02 1.16 -2.98
C GLN A 20 -22.28 -0.32 -3.31
N GLY A 21 -22.41 -1.19 -2.30
CA GLY A 21 -22.64 -2.63 -2.48
C GLY A 21 -21.45 -3.45 -2.99
N ARG A 22 -20.24 -2.86 -3.09
CA ARG A 22 -19.04 -3.59 -3.48
C ARG A 22 -18.52 -4.43 -2.31
N LYS A 23 -18.05 -5.64 -2.61
CA LYS A 23 -17.38 -6.51 -1.65
C LYS A 23 -15.91 -6.11 -1.58
N SER A 24 -15.53 -5.45 -0.50
CA SER A 24 -14.15 -5.11 -0.17
C SER A 24 -13.59 -6.13 0.82
N ASP A 25 -12.34 -6.57 0.66
CA ASP A 25 -11.72 -7.53 1.58
C ASP A 25 -11.41 -6.90 2.94
N ALA A 26 -11.08 -5.61 2.99
CA ALA A 26 -10.77 -4.88 4.21
C ALA A 26 -10.99 -3.36 4.04
N ILE A 27 -11.03 -2.64 5.16
CA ILE A 27 -10.77 -1.19 5.23
C ILE A 27 -9.32 -1.00 5.64
N LEU A 28 -8.58 -0.17 4.88
CA LEU A 28 -7.17 0.12 5.15
C LEU A 28 -7.00 1.44 5.90
N SER A 29 -6.20 1.42 6.95
CA SER A 29 -5.86 2.58 7.77
C SER A 29 -4.36 2.83 7.82
N CYS A 30 -3.99 4.10 7.97
CA CYS A 30 -2.60 4.51 8.11
C CYS A 30 -1.98 3.96 9.40
N PRO A 31 -0.79 3.34 9.37
CA PRO A 31 -0.17 2.76 10.57
C PRO A 31 0.22 3.79 11.63
N ALA A 32 0.56 5.02 11.22
CA ALA A 32 1.03 6.06 12.14
C ALA A 32 -0.09 6.92 12.75
N CYS A 33 -1.18 7.18 12.02
CA CYS A 33 -2.23 8.11 12.45
C CYS A 33 -3.65 7.55 12.35
N PHE A 34 -3.81 6.27 11.99
CA PHE A 34 -5.10 5.57 11.84
C PHE A 34 -6.10 6.22 10.89
N THR A 35 -5.66 7.20 10.09
CA THR A 35 -6.51 7.81 9.07
C THR A 35 -6.87 6.76 8.02
N THR A 36 -8.15 6.67 7.67
CA THR A 36 -8.63 5.75 6.62
C THR A 36 -8.01 6.10 5.28
N LEU A 37 -7.33 5.14 4.67
CA LEU A 37 -6.66 5.26 3.37
C LEU A 37 -7.49 4.66 2.24
N CYS A 38 -8.22 3.58 2.50
CA CYS A 38 -9.02 2.91 1.48
C CYS A 38 -10.21 2.18 2.10
N LEU A 39 -11.37 2.26 1.44
CA LEU A 39 -12.61 1.56 1.82
C LEU A 39 -12.91 0.33 0.94
N ASP A 40 -12.22 0.22 -0.20
CA ASP A 40 -12.45 -0.79 -1.23
C ASP A 40 -11.11 -1.30 -1.77
N CYS A 41 -10.62 -2.38 -1.16
CA CYS A 41 -9.38 -3.02 -1.55
C CYS A 41 -9.55 -4.54 -1.75
N GLN A 42 -8.72 -5.09 -2.61
CA GLN A 42 -8.57 -6.51 -2.85
C GLN A 42 -7.27 -7.00 -2.21
N ARG A 43 -7.33 -8.10 -1.47
CA ARG A 43 -6.16 -8.71 -0.85
C ARG A 43 -5.34 -9.46 -1.91
N HIS A 44 -4.02 -9.31 -1.88
CA HIS A 44 -3.14 -10.01 -2.82
C HIS A 44 -3.20 -11.53 -2.60
N GLU A 45 -3.26 -12.31 -3.68
CA GLU A 45 -3.44 -13.78 -3.61
C GLU A 45 -2.27 -14.50 -2.91
N ILE A 46 -1.04 -14.01 -3.14
CA ILE A 46 0.18 -14.64 -2.61
C ILE A 46 0.57 -14.05 -1.26
N TYR A 47 0.31 -12.75 -1.04
CA TYR A 47 0.79 -12.01 0.13
C TYR A 47 -0.40 -11.42 0.88
N VAL A 48 -0.85 -12.14 1.90
CA VAL A 48 -2.05 -11.79 2.70
C VAL A 48 -1.95 -10.40 3.36
N THR A 49 -0.73 -9.90 3.58
CA THR A 49 -0.47 -8.58 4.18
C THR A 49 -0.48 -7.44 3.16
N GLN A 50 -0.60 -7.73 1.86
CA GLN A 50 -0.60 -6.73 0.80
C GLN A 50 -1.99 -6.57 0.20
N TYR A 51 -2.32 -5.33 -0.14
CA TYR A 51 -3.64 -4.97 -0.65
C TYR A 51 -3.51 -4.10 -1.89
N ARG A 52 -4.36 -4.35 -2.88
CA ARG A 52 -4.50 -3.58 -4.10
C ARG A 52 -5.77 -2.75 -4.07
N ALA A 53 -5.69 -1.50 -4.49
CA ALA A 53 -6.85 -0.62 -4.56
C ALA A 53 -6.79 0.29 -5.78
N MET A 54 -7.96 0.58 -6.36
CA MET A 54 -8.09 1.59 -7.42
C MET A 54 -8.43 2.97 -6.85
N PHE A 55 -9.19 3.02 -5.75
CA PHE A 55 -9.66 4.27 -5.16
C PHE A 55 -9.11 4.43 -3.74
N VAL A 56 -8.37 5.50 -3.53
CA VAL A 56 -7.76 5.83 -2.23
C VAL A 56 -8.25 7.18 -1.73
N ARG A 57 -8.21 7.38 -0.42
CA ARG A 57 -8.46 8.64 0.25
C ARG A 57 -7.25 8.97 1.12
N ASN A 58 -7.00 10.26 1.33
CA ASN A 58 -5.96 10.70 2.26
C ASN A 58 -4.55 10.16 1.91
N CYS A 59 -4.26 9.96 0.62
CA CYS A 59 -2.96 9.54 0.09
C CYS A 59 -2.36 10.64 -0.80
N ARG A 60 -1.03 10.78 -0.79
CA ARG A 60 -0.23 11.63 -1.67
C ARG A 60 0.76 10.77 -2.44
N VAL A 61 0.83 10.94 -3.76
CA VAL A 61 1.82 10.27 -4.61
C VAL A 61 3.07 11.15 -4.67
N CYS A 62 4.23 10.59 -4.36
CA CYS A 62 5.51 11.26 -4.55
C CYS A 62 5.99 10.96 -5.98
N GLU A 63 5.90 11.96 -6.86
CA GLU A 63 6.25 11.82 -8.28
C GLU A 63 7.75 11.65 -8.52
N ASP A 64 8.59 12.09 -7.57
CA ASP A 64 10.05 12.13 -7.71
C ASP A 64 10.77 10.85 -7.22
N GLU A 65 10.05 9.92 -6.57
CA GLU A 65 10.65 8.73 -5.94
C GLU A 65 10.09 7.45 -6.57
N PHE A 66 10.88 6.89 -7.49
CA PHE A 66 10.62 5.59 -8.09
C PHE A 66 11.15 4.47 -7.19
N VAL A 67 10.38 3.40 -7.06
CA VAL A 67 10.79 2.17 -6.40
C VAL A 67 11.00 1.12 -7.48
N GLU A 68 12.22 0.61 -7.60
CA GLU A 68 12.44 -0.61 -8.38
C GLU A 68 11.98 -1.81 -7.55
N GLU A 69 11.06 -2.59 -8.09
CA GLU A 69 10.75 -3.90 -7.53
C GLU A 69 11.99 -4.79 -7.66
N SER A 70 12.69 -5.03 -6.54
CA SER A 70 13.75 -6.02 -6.50
C SER A 70 13.11 -7.40 -6.72
N ARG A 71 13.03 -7.84 -7.97
CA ARG A 71 12.68 -9.22 -8.32
C ARG A 71 13.64 -10.13 -7.55
N GLY A 72 13.10 -10.86 -6.57
CA GLY A 72 13.87 -11.64 -5.61
C GLY A 72 14.97 -12.45 -6.28
N ASP A 73 16.21 -12.08 -5.99
CA ASP A 73 17.40 -12.76 -6.48
C ASP A 73 17.48 -14.14 -5.81
N ARG A 74 16.81 -15.14 -6.38
CA ARG A 74 17.07 -16.55 -6.08
C ARG A 74 18.40 -16.97 -6.71
N ARG A 75 19.50 -16.36 -6.27
CA ARG A 75 20.85 -16.89 -6.51
C ARG A 75 21.19 -17.94 -5.47
N LYS A 76 20.93 -19.20 -5.84
CA LYS A 76 21.80 -20.29 -5.41
C LYS A 76 23.22 -19.98 -5.88
N SER A 77 24.19 -19.97 -4.96
CA SER A 77 25.61 -20.33 -5.13
C SER A 77 26.46 -19.47 -4.18
N GLN A 78 26.74 -19.97 -2.99
CA GLN A 78 28.07 -20.46 -2.60
C GLN A 78 29.20 -19.41 -2.56
N ARG A 79 29.76 -19.31 -1.35
CA ARG A 79 31.18 -19.10 -1.00
C ARG A 79 31.72 -17.66 -0.91
N LYS A 80 32.02 -17.35 0.36
CA LYS A 80 33.28 -16.79 0.89
C LYS A 80 33.60 -15.29 0.66
N ARG A 81 33.63 -14.63 1.83
CA ARG A 81 34.73 -13.85 2.44
C ARG A 81 34.68 -12.32 2.36
N LYS A 82 34.51 -11.77 3.58
CA LYS A 82 35.29 -10.72 4.26
C LYS A 82 35.18 -9.26 3.77
N ARG A 83 34.75 -8.45 4.76
CA ARG A 83 35.20 -7.09 5.15
C ARG A 83 34.44 -5.90 4.53
N GLU A 84 33.65 -5.27 5.41
CA GLU A 84 33.27 -3.85 5.54
C GLU A 84 34.44 -2.85 5.35
N PRO A 85 34.19 -1.52 5.37
CA PRO A 85 33.12 -0.76 4.70
C PRO A 85 33.68 0.53 4.04
N LEU A 86 33.04 1.06 2.99
CA LEU A 86 33.00 2.52 2.76
C LEU A 86 32.16 2.90 1.54
N SER A 87 31.61 4.11 1.61
CA SER A 87 31.24 4.96 0.47
C SER A 87 30.01 4.44 -0.29
N SER A 88 29.18 5.21 -0.94
CA SER A 88 29.00 6.64 -1.18
C SER A 88 27.80 6.67 -2.12
N ILE A 89 26.99 7.71 -2.01
CA ILE A 89 26.06 8.25 -3.02
C ILE A 89 26.15 7.52 -4.37
N ALA A 90 25.07 6.84 -4.76
CA ALA A 90 24.87 6.38 -6.14
C ALA A 90 23.43 6.68 -6.55
N THR A 91 23.25 7.86 -7.14
CA THR A 91 22.30 8.03 -8.24
C THR A 91 22.75 7.14 -9.39
N PRO A 92 21.93 6.20 -9.91
CA PRO A 92 22.17 5.60 -11.20
C PRO A 92 21.32 6.30 -12.24
N ALA A 93 21.99 6.94 -13.19
CA ALA A 93 21.42 7.27 -14.48
C ALA A 93 21.34 6.00 -15.34
N ALA A 94 20.17 5.82 -15.97
CA ALA A 94 19.88 5.13 -17.23
C ALA A 94 20.61 3.82 -17.59
N GLY A 95 19.83 2.74 -17.71
CA GLY A 95 20.19 1.54 -18.47
C GLY A 95 18.94 0.79 -18.94
N ALA A 96 18.67 0.82 -20.25
CA ALA A 96 17.52 0.20 -20.88
C ALA A 96 17.60 -1.34 -20.90
N GLY A 97 16.48 -2.01 -20.61
CA GLY A 97 16.28 -3.45 -20.88
C GLY A 97 15.31 -4.14 -19.93
N ALA A 98 14.09 -4.40 -20.42
CA ALA A 98 12.87 -4.83 -19.71
C ALA A 98 12.18 -3.66 -18.98
N ALA A 99 10.96 -3.33 -19.43
CA ALA A 99 10.11 -2.32 -18.80
C ALA A 99 9.73 -2.81 -17.38
N ALA A 100 10.60 -2.52 -16.41
CA ALA A 100 10.26 -2.66 -15.01
C ALA A 100 9.09 -1.70 -14.74
N PRO A 101 8.03 -2.16 -14.05
CA PRO A 101 6.93 -1.28 -13.69
C PRO A 101 7.49 -0.13 -12.85
N THR A 102 7.33 1.10 -13.33
CA THR A 102 7.74 2.29 -12.59
C THR A 102 6.76 2.51 -11.45
N LEU A 103 7.08 1.99 -10.28
CA LEU A 103 6.29 2.19 -9.07
C LEU A 103 6.63 3.54 -8.45
N ARG A 104 5.64 4.41 -8.26
CA ARG A 104 5.81 5.69 -7.55
C ARG A 104 5.39 5.54 -6.09
N ARG A 105 6.12 6.14 -5.16
CA ARG A 105 5.78 6.01 -3.72
C ARG A 105 4.48 6.71 -3.37
N VAL A 106 3.77 6.14 -2.39
CA VAL A 106 2.53 6.67 -1.85
C VAL A 106 2.70 6.89 -0.34
N ARG A 107 2.42 8.11 0.09
CA ARG A 107 2.48 8.54 1.49
C ARG A 107 1.11 8.96 2.00
N CYS A 108 0.89 8.85 3.30
CA CYS A 108 -0.32 9.40 3.92
C CYS A 108 -0.34 10.94 3.80
N ALA A 109 -1.49 11.50 3.40
CA ALA A 109 -1.67 12.94 3.28
C ALA A 109 -1.68 13.68 4.63
N VAL A 110 -1.92 12.96 5.74
CA VAL A 110 -2.06 13.52 7.09
C VAL A 110 -0.73 13.52 7.84
N CYS A 111 -0.04 12.38 7.91
CA CYS A 111 1.20 12.21 8.70
C CYS A 111 2.45 11.97 7.84
N SER A 112 2.33 11.94 6.52
CA SER A 112 3.44 11.75 5.57
C SER A 112 4.21 10.42 5.69
N VAL A 113 3.71 9.46 6.46
CA VAL A 113 4.29 8.12 6.51
C VAL A 113 4.13 7.41 5.17
N GLU A 114 5.11 6.59 4.80
CA GLU A 114 5.05 5.74 3.61
C GLU A 114 4.08 4.58 3.84
N VAL A 115 3.08 4.47 2.95
CA VAL A 115 1.98 3.50 3.09
C VAL A 115 1.95 2.48 1.94
N GLY A 116 2.55 2.82 0.80
CA GLY A 116 2.42 2.02 -0.40
C GLY A 116 3.20 2.56 -1.60
N ALA A 117 2.90 2.00 -2.76
CA ALA A 117 3.32 2.48 -4.06
C ALA A 117 2.16 2.43 -5.07
N ILE A 118 2.26 3.14 -6.18
CA ILE A 118 1.30 3.11 -7.29
C ILE A 118 2.04 2.71 -8.57
N ASP A 119 1.45 1.79 -9.35
CA ASP A 119 2.02 1.34 -10.62
C ASP A 119 1.64 2.25 -11.81
N SER A 120 2.03 1.84 -13.01
CA SER A 120 1.70 2.53 -14.26
C SER A 120 0.22 2.44 -14.64
N ASP A 121 -0.48 1.44 -14.12
CA ASP A 121 -1.90 1.20 -14.37
C ASP A 121 -2.79 1.93 -13.35
N GLU A 122 -2.20 2.87 -12.59
CA GLU A 122 -2.83 3.65 -11.52
C GLU A 122 -3.41 2.79 -10.38
N VAL A 123 -2.88 1.58 -10.19
CA VAL A 123 -3.27 0.70 -9.08
C VAL A 123 -2.35 0.93 -7.89
N TYR A 124 -2.96 1.19 -6.74
CA TYR A 124 -2.26 1.37 -5.47
C TYR A 124 -1.98 0.01 -4.84
N HIS A 125 -0.73 -0.20 -4.43
CA HIS A 125 -0.24 -1.35 -3.71
C HIS A 125 0.14 -0.92 -2.29
N PHE A 126 -0.62 -1.36 -1.30
CA PHE A 126 -0.37 -1.09 0.11
C PHE A 126 0.36 -2.27 0.76
N PHE A 127 1.52 -1.99 1.36
CA PHE A 127 2.35 -3.00 2.04
C PHE A 127 2.50 -2.75 3.55
N THR A 128 2.21 -1.54 4.03
CA THR A 128 2.34 -1.15 5.45
C THR A 128 1.01 -0.67 6.08
N ALA A 129 -0.11 -0.83 5.39
CA ALA A 129 -1.42 -0.41 5.90
C ALA A 129 -1.98 -1.38 6.96
N LEU A 130 -2.79 -0.85 7.87
CA LEU A 130 -3.53 -1.63 8.86
C LEU A 130 -4.90 -2.04 8.30
N PRO A 131 -5.15 -3.34 8.08
CA PRO A 131 -6.46 -3.81 7.64
C PRO A 131 -7.43 -3.91 8.83
N SER A 132 -8.68 -3.56 8.58
CA SER A 132 -9.81 -3.79 9.47
C SER A 132 -10.90 -4.52 8.70
N TYR A 133 -11.44 -5.57 9.31
CA TYR A 133 -12.47 -6.42 8.72
C TYR A 133 -13.80 -6.09 9.40
N SER A 134 -14.87 -5.97 8.60
CA SER A 134 -16.25 -5.84 9.06
C SER A 134 -17.01 -7.13 8.81
#